data_AF-A0A0B7F943-F1
#
_entry.id   AF-A0A0B7F943-F1
#
_cell.length_a   1.000
_cell.length_b   1.000
_cell.length_c   1.000
_cell.angle_alpha   90.00
_cell.angle_beta   90.00
_cell.angle_gamma   90.00
#
_symmetry.space_group_name_H-M   'P 1'
#
loop_
_entity.id
_entity.type
_entity.pdbx_description
1 polymer ?
#
loop_
_entity_poly.entity_id
_entity_poly.type
_entity_poly.pdbx_seq_one_letter_code
_entity_poly.pdbx_strand_id
1 'polypeptide(L)'
;MSPPPTGESPAQGEGSVNGHADEVSSQVTDSEHLTEEEQEAEQQYEQESAGHESLGEEVELPVEDAEDAPPTAQPELKDAPRLDAPRLDTLLAPNPVSVSPELMLELRVRWLEALVLGIDKDGNAAVPREQDITGGTLVRKLNQAQRSLDDVVKTNDGLRKFMGVYNQNAHLLTPAFAHGLTPSDTTSASDLEALLLESEADIRAADRDLREIGDLESRGVLNAGKLPSHEPLQPRVDALVQAHLEDLAKFDSLEERIGGLISDYSSHVNGLSELFVAWDIALGQAEAAVTKIEKARKRAKETSFD
;
A
#
# COMPACT_ATOMS: atom_id res chain seq x y z
N MET A 1 60.14 -37.50 -1.31
CA MET A 1 60.91 -36.60 -2.21
C MET A 1 60.36 -36.77 -3.61
N SER A 2 59.47 -35.86 -4.00
CA SER A 2 58.93 -35.70 -5.35
C SER A 2 58.77 -34.19 -5.58
N PRO A 3 59.10 -33.67 -6.78
CA PRO A 3 59.26 -32.23 -7.02
C PRO A 3 57.92 -31.51 -7.32
N PRO A 4 57.86 -30.18 -7.16
CA PRO A 4 56.72 -29.37 -7.62
C PRO A 4 56.91 -28.94 -9.09
N PRO A 5 55.83 -28.78 -9.88
CA PRO A 5 55.89 -28.07 -11.14
C PRO A 5 55.60 -26.57 -10.95
N THR A 6 56.54 -25.77 -11.43
CA THR A 6 56.53 -24.31 -11.63
C THR A 6 55.98 -23.93 -13.00
N GLY A 7 55.47 -22.69 -13.09
CA GLY A 7 55.47 -21.84 -14.31
C GLY A 7 54.16 -21.85 -15.11
N GLU A 8 53.35 -20.79 -15.04
CA GLU A 8 53.47 -19.50 -15.79
C GLU A 8 53.34 -19.63 -17.32
N SER A 9 52.20 -19.15 -17.85
CA SER A 9 52.21 -18.09 -18.87
C SER A 9 50.82 -17.46 -19.08
N PRO A 10 50.76 -16.14 -19.30
CA PRO A 10 49.54 -15.39 -19.57
C PRO A 10 49.24 -15.36 -21.08
N ALA A 11 47.97 -15.52 -21.44
CA ALA A 11 47.51 -15.23 -22.80
C ALA A 11 46.74 -13.90 -22.79
N GLN A 12 47.38 -12.93 -23.42
CA GLN A 12 46.79 -11.66 -23.85
C GLN A 12 45.68 -11.95 -24.87
N GLY A 13 44.52 -11.32 -24.67
CA GLY A 13 43.40 -11.34 -25.60
C GLY A 13 42.83 -9.92 -25.72
N GLU A 14 43.32 -9.22 -26.73
CA GLU A 14 42.86 -7.93 -27.25
C GLU A 14 41.33 -7.99 -27.47
N GLY A 15 40.53 -7.01 -27.05
CA GLY A 15 40.55 -5.65 -27.59
C GLY A 15 39.64 -5.55 -28.82
N SER A 16 38.32 -5.70 -28.66
CA SER A 16 37.33 -5.38 -29.70
C SER A 16 36.36 -4.33 -29.21
N VAL A 17 36.74 -3.08 -29.46
CA VAL A 17 35.97 -1.85 -29.28
C VAL A 17 35.01 -1.72 -30.45
N ASN A 18 33.71 -1.77 -30.21
CA ASN A 18 32.71 -1.17 -31.09
C ASN A 18 31.78 -0.33 -30.20
N GLY A 19 32.11 0.95 -30.14
CA GLY A 19 31.24 1.98 -29.58
C GLY A 19 30.08 2.24 -30.53
N HIS A 20 28.86 2.11 -30.01
CA HIS A 20 27.69 2.78 -30.54
C HIS A 20 27.23 3.73 -29.43
N ALA A 21 27.74 4.96 -29.48
CA ALA A 21 27.19 6.06 -28.75
C ALA A 21 25.98 6.54 -29.55
N ASP A 22 24.78 6.30 -29.02
CA ASP A 22 23.60 7.03 -29.44
C ASP A 22 23.14 7.86 -28.24
N GLU A 23 23.09 9.16 -28.48
CA GLU A 23 22.94 10.23 -27.51
C GLU A 23 21.52 10.21 -26.94
N VAL A 24 21.38 9.83 -25.67
CA VAL A 24 20.15 10.09 -24.91
C VAL A 24 20.24 11.53 -24.41
N SER A 25 19.67 12.45 -25.18
CA SER A 25 19.46 13.84 -24.81
C SER A 25 18.38 13.92 -23.72
N SER A 26 18.77 13.77 -22.46
CA SER A 26 17.93 14.09 -21.31
C SER A 26 17.96 15.59 -21.03
N GLN A 27 17.03 16.33 -21.63
CA GLN A 27 16.76 17.72 -21.26
C GLN A 27 15.51 17.75 -20.39
N VAL A 28 15.73 17.68 -19.08
CA VAL A 28 14.75 18.01 -18.06
C VAL A 28 14.74 19.53 -17.94
N THR A 29 13.63 20.14 -18.35
CA THR A 29 13.22 21.46 -17.85
C THR A 29 11.72 21.41 -17.58
N ASP A 30 11.38 21.27 -16.31
CA ASP A 30 10.06 21.51 -15.76
C ASP A 30 9.65 22.96 -16.04
N SER A 31 8.51 23.14 -16.71
CA SER A 31 7.72 24.36 -16.70
C SER A 31 6.30 23.98 -17.12
N GLU A 32 5.49 23.67 -16.11
CA GLU A 32 4.05 23.51 -16.21
C GLU A 32 3.44 24.81 -16.72
N HIS A 33 3.01 24.83 -17.99
CA HIS A 33 2.11 25.84 -18.52
C HIS A 33 0.86 25.10 -18.99
N LEU A 34 -0.10 24.96 -18.09
CA LEU A 34 -1.45 24.51 -18.39
C LEU A 34 -2.03 25.44 -19.47
N THR A 35 -2.28 24.88 -20.64
CA THR A 35 -2.92 25.58 -21.76
C THR A 35 -4.42 25.66 -21.51
N GLU A 36 -4.99 26.87 -21.68
CA GLU A 36 -6.41 27.19 -21.49
C GLU A 36 -7.36 26.32 -22.34
N GLU A 37 -6.86 25.59 -23.35
CA GLU A 37 -7.64 24.65 -24.18
C GLU A 37 -8.10 23.37 -23.45
N GLU A 38 -7.41 22.89 -22.40
CA GLU A 38 -7.89 21.70 -21.66
C GLU A 38 -9.01 22.03 -20.66
N GLN A 39 -9.13 23.29 -20.21
CA GLN A 39 -10.22 23.73 -19.33
C GLN A 39 -11.55 23.95 -20.06
N GLU A 40 -11.53 24.17 -21.38
CA GLU A 40 -12.76 24.27 -22.19
C GLU A 40 -13.33 22.89 -22.55
N ALA A 41 -12.49 21.85 -22.63
CA ALA A 41 -12.93 20.48 -22.94
C ALA A 41 -13.68 19.81 -21.78
N GLU A 42 -13.31 20.08 -20.52
CA GLU A 42 -14.03 19.53 -19.36
C GLU A 42 -15.40 20.20 -19.13
N GLN A 43 -15.56 21.48 -19.48
CA GLN A 43 -16.85 22.18 -19.35
C GLN A 43 -17.90 21.73 -20.38
N GLN A 44 -17.49 21.21 -21.54
CA GLN A 44 -18.42 20.64 -22.52
C GLN A 44 -18.97 19.27 -22.09
N TYR A 45 -18.19 18.47 -21.35
CA TYR A 45 -18.64 17.14 -20.89
C TYR A 45 -19.68 17.19 -19.76
N GLU A 46 -19.67 18.23 -18.91
CA GLU A 46 -20.71 18.38 -17.87
C GLU A 46 -22.04 18.92 -18.40
N GLN A 47 -22.05 19.57 -19.57
CA GLN A 47 -23.27 20.16 -20.14
C GLN A 47 -24.12 19.17 -20.96
N GLU A 48 -23.53 18.07 -21.45
CA GLU A 48 -24.27 17.02 -22.18
C GLU A 48 -24.87 15.93 -21.27
N SER A 49 -24.47 15.83 -19.99
CA SER A 49 -25.00 14.81 -19.07
C SER A 49 -26.36 15.17 -18.43
N ALA A 50 -26.91 16.36 -18.66
CA ALA A 50 -28.14 16.83 -18.03
C ALA A 50 -29.39 16.77 -18.92
N GLY A 51 -29.31 16.14 -20.11
CA GLY A 51 -30.28 16.34 -21.19
C GLY A 51 -30.84 15.09 -21.89
N HIS A 52 -31.07 13.96 -21.22
CA HIS A 52 -31.85 12.81 -21.71
C HIS A 52 -32.22 11.95 -20.49
N GLU A 53 -33.41 11.40 -20.27
CA GLU A 53 -34.64 11.34 -21.04
C GLU A 53 -35.71 10.88 -20.04
N SER A 54 -36.76 11.67 -19.90
CA SER A 54 -38.06 11.20 -19.46
C SER A 54 -38.72 10.64 -20.70
N LEU A 55 -39.10 9.35 -20.70
CA LEU A 55 -40.31 8.84 -21.36
C LEU A 55 -40.54 7.40 -20.89
N GLY A 56 -41.68 7.18 -20.26
CA GLY A 56 -42.21 5.85 -20.02
C GLY A 56 -42.74 5.26 -21.33
N GLU A 57 -42.61 3.95 -21.48
CA GLU A 57 -43.34 3.20 -22.47
C GLU A 57 -43.74 1.85 -21.87
N GLU A 58 -45.04 1.73 -21.62
CA GLU A 58 -45.73 0.46 -21.42
C GLU A 58 -45.50 -0.42 -22.65
N VAL A 59 -45.04 -1.66 -22.48
CA VAL A 59 -45.13 -2.66 -23.53
C VAL A 59 -45.72 -3.95 -22.96
N GLU A 60 -46.78 -4.34 -23.66
CA GLU A 60 -47.69 -5.45 -23.44
C GLU A 60 -47.01 -6.83 -23.48
N LEU A 61 -47.61 -7.74 -22.72
CA LEU A 61 -47.48 -9.19 -22.85
C LEU A 61 -47.85 -9.67 -24.25
N PRO A 62 -47.21 -10.76 -24.73
CA PRO A 62 -47.91 -11.74 -25.52
C PRO A 62 -47.97 -13.09 -24.81
N VAL A 63 -49.21 -13.54 -24.63
CA VAL A 63 -49.60 -14.94 -24.47
C VAL A 63 -49.25 -15.67 -25.76
N GLU A 64 -48.49 -16.76 -25.69
CA GLU A 64 -48.61 -17.83 -26.69
C GLU A 64 -48.68 -19.19 -26.00
N ASP A 65 -49.84 -19.81 -26.19
CA ASP A 65 -50.12 -21.23 -26.08
C ASP A 65 -49.25 -22.02 -27.05
N ALA A 66 -48.67 -23.14 -26.61
CA ALA A 66 -48.46 -24.29 -27.47
C ALA A 66 -48.22 -25.55 -26.62
N GLU A 67 -49.25 -26.39 -26.59
CA GLU A 67 -49.14 -27.81 -26.28
C GLU A 67 -48.14 -28.50 -27.21
N ASP A 68 -47.27 -29.36 -26.67
CA ASP A 68 -46.95 -30.64 -27.32
C ASP A 68 -46.30 -31.60 -26.31
N ALA A 69 -47.11 -32.50 -25.77
CA ALA A 69 -46.67 -33.84 -25.37
C ALA A 69 -47.01 -34.75 -26.56
N PRO A 70 -46.24 -35.82 -26.88
CA PRO A 70 -46.33 -37.04 -26.07
C PRO A 70 -45.06 -37.95 -26.18
N PRO A 71 -45.16 -39.26 -25.90
CA PRO A 71 -44.54 -39.94 -24.77
C PRO A 71 -43.27 -40.71 -25.20
N THR A 72 -42.58 -41.40 -24.28
CA THR A 72 -42.13 -42.81 -24.46
C THR A 72 -41.14 -43.24 -23.38
N ALA A 73 -41.46 -44.43 -22.84
CA ALA A 73 -40.59 -45.46 -22.26
C ALA A 73 -39.88 -45.22 -20.91
N GLN A 74 -40.44 -45.89 -19.90
CA GLN A 74 -39.66 -46.59 -18.87
C GLN A 74 -38.61 -47.53 -19.50
N PRO A 75 -37.52 -47.80 -18.77
CA PRO A 75 -37.24 -49.20 -18.47
C PRO A 75 -36.90 -49.43 -16.99
N GLU A 76 -37.50 -50.48 -16.43
CA GLU A 76 -37.00 -51.19 -15.25
C GLU A 76 -35.68 -51.91 -15.56
N LEU A 77 -34.71 -51.81 -14.66
CA LEU A 77 -33.64 -52.79 -14.41
C LEU A 77 -32.95 -52.39 -13.09
N LYS A 78 -33.34 -52.96 -11.95
CA LYS A 78 -32.84 -54.20 -11.33
C LYS A 78 -31.31 -54.30 -11.21
N ASP A 79 -30.88 -54.34 -9.95
CA ASP A 79 -29.69 -54.98 -9.38
C ASP A 79 -28.29 -54.36 -9.65
N ALA A 80 -27.80 -53.56 -8.68
CA ALA A 80 -26.38 -53.51 -8.30
C ALA A 80 -26.19 -52.91 -6.88
N PRO A 81 -25.12 -53.27 -6.15
CA PRO A 81 -25.11 -53.34 -4.69
C PRO A 81 -24.78 -52.02 -3.97
N ARG A 82 -25.36 -51.88 -2.78
CA ARG A 82 -25.04 -50.87 -1.75
C ARG A 82 -23.55 -50.94 -1.39
N LEU A 83 -22.84 -49.84 -1.59
CA LEU A 83 -21.61 -49.53 -0.88
C LEU A 83 -21.94 -48.44 0.15
N ASP A 84 -21.75 -48.81 1.41
CA ASP A 84 -21.99 -48.00 2.59
C ASP A 84 -21.05 -46.78 2.61
N ALA A 85 -21.62 -45.60 2.34
CA ALA A 85 -21.01 -44.34 2.75
C ALA A 85 -21.51 -44.00 4.16
N PRO A 86 -20.63 -43.84 5.17
CA PRO A 86 -21.05 -43.45 6.51
C PRO A 86 -21.61 -42.03 6.48
N ARG A 87 -22.89 -41.90 6.81
CA ARG A 87 -23.60 -40.64 6.99
C ARG A 87 -22.94 -39.81 8.09
N LEU A 88 -22.54 -38.59 7.75
CA LEU A 88 -22.01 -37.56 8.67
C LEU A 88 -23.11 -36.89 9.52
N ASP A 89 -24.33 -37.43 9.54
CA ASP A 89 -25.51 -36.78 10.13
C ASP A 89 -25.70 -37.09 11.64
N THR A 90 -24.75 -37.75 12.31
CA THR A 90 -24.94 -38.21 13.71
C THR A 90 -24.19 -37.38 14.78
N LEU A 91 -23.52 -36.28 14.42
CA LEU A 91 -22.74 -35.48 15.39
C LEU A 91 -23.38 -34.15 15.82
N LEU A 92 -24.59 -33.82 15.35
CA LEU A 92 -25.25 -32.53 15.66
C LEU A 92 -26.63 -32.68 16.32
N ALA A 93 -26.83 -33.70 17.16
CA ALA A 93 -27.93 -33.68 18.12
C ALA A 93 -27.46 -32.98 19.41
N PRO A 94 -27.91 -31.75 19.73
CA PRO A 94 -27.66 -31.18 21.04
C PRO A 94 -28.50 -31.98 22.03
N ASN A 95 -27.88 -32.86 22.81
CA ASN A 95 -28.52 -33.41 24.00
C ASN A 95 -28.95 -32.21 24.87
N PRO A 96 -30.25 -31.98 25.12
CA PRO A 96 -30.63 -31.00 26.11
C PRO A 96 -30.21 -31.57 27.47
N VAL A 97 -29.07 -31.13 27.98
CA VAL A 97 -28.67 -31.43 29.35
C VAL A 97 -29.76 -30.82 30.22
N SER A 98 -30.65 -31.67 30.75
CA SER A 98 -31.69 -31.26 31.69
C SER A 98 -31.03 -30.95 33.03
N VAL A 99 -30.36 -29.81 33.10
CA VAL A 99 -29.77 -29.29 34.33
C VAL A 99 -30.92 -28.98 35.28
N SER A 100 -30.85 -29.47 36.51
CA SER A 100 -31.86 -29.16 37.52
C SER A 100 -31.95 -27.64 37.70
N PRO A 101 -33.16 -27.06 37.80
CA PRO A 101 -33.32 -25.61 37.88
C PRO A 101 -32.59 -24.99 39.08
N GLU A 102 -32.44 -25.76 40.16
CA GLU A 102 -31.66 -25.40 41.34
C GLU A 102 -30.17 -25.24 41.02
N LEU A 103 -29.59 -26.16 40.23
CA LEU A 103 -28.17 -26.10 39.84
C LEU A 103 -27.91 -24.96 38.84
N MET A 104 -28.85 -24.70 37.92
CA MET A 104 -28.75 -23.53 37.04
C MET A 104 -28.77 -22.21 37.82
N LEU A 105 -29.60 -22.11 38.86
CA LEU A 105 -29.64 -20.93 39.72
C LEU A 105 -28.36 -20.78 40.52
N GLU A 106 -27.83 -21.86 41.09
CA GLU A 106 -26.57 -21.85 41.82
C GLU A 106 -25.40 -21.45 40.92
N LEU A 107 -25.34 -21.99 39.69
CA LEU A 107 -24.28 -21.69 38.72
C LEU A 107 -24.39 -20.23 38.25
N ARG A 108 -25.61 -19.71 38.05
CA ARG A 108 -25.84 -18.31 37.72
C ARG A 108 -25.50 -17.36 38.88
N VAL A 109 -25.83 -17.73 40.11
CA VAL A 109 -25.45 -16.96 41.32
C VAL A 109 -23.93 -16.95 41.48
N ARG A 110 -23.26 -18.10 41.31
CA ARG A 110 -21.80 -18.21 41.33
C ARG A 110 -21.14 -17.42 40.21
N TRP A 111 -21.78 -17.34 39.03
CA TRP A 111 -21.30 -16.54 37.91
C TRP A 111 -21.47 -15.03 38.16
N LEU A 112 -22.58 -14.62 38.77
CA LEU A 112 -22.78 -13.24 39.21
C LEU A 112 -21.81 -12.86 40.33
N GLU A 113 -21.54 -13.76 41.27
CA GLU A 113 -20.54 -13.59 42.31
C GLU A 113 -19.13 -13.46 41.71
N ALA A 114 -18.78 -14.31 40.74
CA ALA A 114 -17.54 -14.24 40.00
C ALA A 114 -17.39 -12.95 39.16
N LEU A 115 -18.48 -12.42 38.62
CA LEU A 115 -18.49 -11.14 37.92
C LEU A 115 -18.30 -9.95 38.86
N VAL A 116 -18.87 -10.03 40.06
CA VAL A 116 -18.80 -8.95 41.07
C VAL A 116 -17.48 -8.96 41.84
N LEU A 117 -16.95 -10.14 42.17
CA LEU A 117 -15.71 -10.30 42.95
C LEU A 117 -14.47 -10.52 42.08
N GLY A 118 -14.64 -10.85 40.81
CA GLY A 118 -13.57 -11.25 39.91
C GLY A 118 -13.25 -12.74 40.03
N ILE A 119 -12.71 -13.30 38.94
CA ILE A 119 -12.25 -14.68 38.86
C ILE A 119 -10.74 -14.67 39.10
N ASP A 120 -10.26 -15.41 40.10
CA ASP A 120 -8.83 -15.60 40.30
C ASP A 120 -8.25 -16.52 39.21
N LYS A 121 -6.92 -16.51 39.03
CA LYS A 121 -6.22 -17.25 37.96
C LYS A 121 -6.53 -18.76 37.90
N ASP A 122 -7.10 -19.32 38.98
CA ASP A 122 -7.47 -20.72 39.12
C ASP A 122 -8.97 -20.99 38.88
N GLY A 123 -9.75 -20.01 38.38
CA GLY A 123 -11.13 -20.22 37.95
C GLY A 123 -12.20 -20.25 39.06
N ASN A 124 -11.81 -19.94 40.30
CA ASN A 124 -12.73 -19.78 41.43
C ASN A 124 -13.05 -18.30 41.70
N ALA A 125 -14.20 -18.05 42.33
CA ALA A 125 -14.57 -16.72 42.81
C ALA A 125 -13.48 -16.25 43.78
N ALA A 126 -12.87 -15.10 43.48
CA ALA A 126 -11.74 -14.60 44.23
C ALA A 126 -12.14 -14.33 45.69
N VAL A 127 -11.34 -14.82 46.64
CA VAL A 127 -11.53 -14.49 48.06
C VAL A 127 -11.26 -12.98 48.23
N PRO A 128 -12.10 -12.21 48.95
CA PRO A 128 -11.93 -10.77 49.07
C PRO A 128 -10.54 -10.44 49.63
N ARG A 129 -9.66 -9.87 48.81
CA ARG A 129 -8.34 -9.42 49.26
C ARG A 129 -8.54 -8.14 50.07
N GLU A 130 -7.92 -8.02 51.25
CA GLU A 130 -8.03 -6.85 52.13
C GLU A 130 -7.61 -5.52 51.47
N GLN A 131 -6.88 -5.59 50.34
CA GLN A 131 -6.51 -4.43 49.52
C GLN A 131 -7.70 -3.87 48.71
N ASP A 132 -8.74 -4.66 48.41
CA ASP A 132 -10.00 -4.16 47.83
C ASP A 132 -10.94 -3.55 48.88
N ILE A 133 -10.73 -3.84 50.17
CA ILE A 133 -11.47 -3.23 51.28
C ILE A 133 -10.97 -1.80 51.56
N THR A 134 -9.68 -1.55 51.37
CA THR A 134 -9.07 -0.20 51.48
C THR A 134 -9.20 0.61 50.18
N GLY A 135 -9.39 -0.06 49.04
CA GLY A 135 -9.62 0.52 47.71
C GLY A 135 -11.07 0.87 47.37
N GLY A 136 -11.99 0.96 48.35
CA GLY A 136 -13.37 1.41 48.14
C GLY A 136 -14.26 0.38 47.44
N THR A 137 -15.44 0.18 48.01
CA THR A 137 -16.53 -0.67 47.52
C THR A 137 -16.71 -0.63 46.00
N LEU A 138 -17.20 -1.71 45.38
CA LEU A 138 -17.57 -1.77 43.95
C LEU A 138 -18.31 -0.50 43.49
N VAL A 139 -19.15 0.05 44.35
CA VAL A 139 -19.84 1.32 44.19
C VAL A 139 -18.89 2.48 43.85
N ARG A 140 -17.73 2.60 44.49
CA ARG A 140 -16.74 3.65 44.18
C ARG A 140 -16.07 3.41 42.82
N LYS A 141 -15.71 2.16 42.49
CA LYS A 141 -15.14 1.82 41.17
C LYS A 141 -16.18 2.06 40.05
N LEU A 142 -17.44 1.70 40.29
CA LEU A 142 -18.56 1.98 39.38
C LEU A 142 -18.79 3.48 39.24
N ASN A 143 -18.78 4.24 40.33
CA ASN A 143 -18.91 5.70 40.29
C ASN A 143 -17.72 6.35 39.56
N GLN A 144 -16.51 5.80 39.69
CA GLN A 144 -15.35 6.29 38.95
C GLN A 144 -15.46 5.98 37.45
N ALA A 145 -15.86 4.75 37.10
CA ALA A 145 -16.12 4.36 35.71
C ALA A 145 -17.25 5.20 35.11
N GLN A 146 -18.34 5.40 35.84
CA GLN A 146 -19.46 6.26 35.44
C GLN A 146 -19.00 7.70 35.23
N ARG A 147 -18.21 8.27 36.15
CA ARG A 147 -17.64 9.62 35.96
C ARG A 147 -16.73 9.71 34.74
N SER A 148 -15.90 8.69 34.50
CA SER A 148 -15.05 8.65 33.31
C SER A 148 -15.85 8.53 32.02
N LEU A 149 -16.94 7.75 32.04
CA LEU A 149 -17.85 7.62 30.91
C LEU A 149 -18.61 8.92 30.67
N ASP A 150 -19.13 9.56 31.72
CA ASP A 150 -19.81 10.86 31.63
C ASP A 150 -18.87 11.94 31.09
N ASP A 151 -17.58 11.89 31.42
CA ASP A 151 -16.57 12.83 30.92
C ASP A 151 -16.29 12.59 29.41
N VAL A 152 -16.13 11.33 29.00
CA VAL A 152 -15.99 10.96 27.58
C VAL A 152 -17.25 11.31 26.78
N VAL A 153 -18.44 11.10 27.34
CA VAL A 153 -19.72 11.46 26.70
C VAL A 153 -19.93 12.97 26.64
N LYS A 154 -19.35 13.74 27.58
CA LYS A 154 -19.34 15.21 27.51
C LYS A 154 -18.40 15.72 26.42
N THR A 155 -17.24 15.10 26.25
CA THR A 155 -16.28 15.52 25.20
C THR A 155 -16.76 15.18 23.78
N ASN A 156 -17.67 14.21 23.62
CA ASN A 156 -18.16 13.79 22.31
C ASN A 156 -19.68 14.00 22.15
N ASP A 157 -20.08 14.98 21.33
CA ASP A 157 -21.49 15.29 21.08
C ASP A 157 -22.26 14.15 20.39
N GLY A 158 -21.57 13.33 19.57
CA GLY A 158 -22.15 12.17 18.89
C GLY A 158 -22.58 11.08 19.88
N LEU A 159 -21.69 10.73 20.81
CA LEU A 159 -22.00 9.78 21.89
C LEU A 159 -23.10 10.31 22.81
N ARG A 160 -23.16 11.61 23.08
CA ARG A 160 -24.23 12.21 23.89
C ARG A 160 -25.60 12.07 23.25
N LYS A 161 -25.70 12.35 21.94
CA LYS A 161 -26.92 12.13 21.15
C LYS A 161 -27.30 10.65 21.14
N PHE A 162 -26.34 9.77 20.92
CA PHE A 162 -26.56 8.32 20.95
C PHE A 162 -27.07 7.83 22.31
N MET A 163 -26.46 8.24 23.42
CA MET A 163 -26.89 7.87 24.78
C MET A 163 -28.32 8.36 25.10
N GLY A 164 -28.74 9.51 24.56
CA GLY A 164 -30.11 10.00 24.69
C GLY A 164 -31.15 9.14 23.95
N VAL A 165 -30.76 8.50 22.85
CA VAL A 165 -31.62 7.60 22.05
C VAL A 165 -31.34 6.12 22.37
N TYR A 166 -30.36 5.82 23.22
CA TYR A 166 -29.91 4.45 23.50
C TYR A 166 -31.04 3.54 23.95
N ASN A 167 -31.87 3.97 24.90
CA ASN A 167 -33.00 3.17 25.37
C ASN A 167 -34.07 2.97 24.29
N GLN A 168 -34.20 3.91 23.34
CA GLN A 168 -35.13 3.80 22.22
C GLN A 168 -34.60 2.79 21.20
N ASN A 169 -33.29 2.80 20.92
CA ASN A 169 -32.64 1.93 19.95
C ASN A 169 -32.02 0.65 20.58
N ALA A 170 -32.25 0.39 21.86
CA ALA A 170 -31.67 -0.76 22.55
C ALA A 170 -32.04 -2.10 21.89
N HIS A 171 -33.23 -2.15 21.27
CA HIS A 171 -33.71 -3.30 20.50
C HIS A 171 -32.92 -3.52 19.20
N LEU A 172 -32.38 -2.46 18.58
CA LEU A 172 -31.54 -2.55 17.38
C LEU A 172 -30.09 -2.92 17.71
N LEU A 173 -29.62 -2.56 18.91
CA LEU A 173 -28.25 -2.80 19.37
C LEU A 173 -28.07 -4.18 20.00
N THR A 174 -29.15 -4.85 20.36
CA THR A 174 -29.11 -6.22 20.84
C THR A 174 -29.28 -7.14 19.63
N PRO A 175 -28.20 -7.73 19.09
CA PRO A 175 -28.29 -8.55 17.89
C PRO A 175 -29.33 -9.67 18.08
N ALA A 176 -30.12 -9.96 17.04
CA ALA A 176 -31.21 -10.94 17.08
C ALA A 176 -30.77 -12.33 17.60
N PHE A 177 -29.50 -12.68 17.39
CA PHE A 177 -28.86 -13.88 17.96
C PHE A 177 -28.95 -13.94 19.51
N ALA A 178 -28.79 -12.80 20.21
CA ALA A 178 -28.87 -12.74 21.67
C ALA A 178 -30.30 -12.92 22.22
N HIS A 179 -31.32 -12.71 21.37
CA HIS A 179 -32.71 -13.02 21.69
C HIS A 179 -33.06 -14.51 21.51
N GLY A 180 -32.08 -15.38 21.21
CA GLY A 180 -32.33 -16.80 20.97
C GLY A 180 -33.11 -17.04 19.66
N LEU A 181 -33.26 -16.02 18.83
CA LEU A 181 -33.68 -16.16 17.44
C LEU A 181 -32.45 -16.66 16.67
N THR A 182 -32.17 -17.96 16.81
CA THR A 182 -31.71 -18.74 15.64
C THR A 182 -32.65 -18.38 14.49
N PRO A 183 -32.23 -18.38 13.20
CA PRO A 183 -33.17 -18.28 12.10
C PRO A 183 -34.16 -19.45 12.26
N SER A 184 -35.25 -19.15 12.96
CA SER A 184 -36.33 -20.06 13.25
C SER A 184 -36.97 -20.30 11.90
N ASP A 185 -37.50 -21.50 11.68
CA ASP A 185 -38.28 -21.93 10.51
C ASP A 185 -39.58 -21.10 10.30
N THR A 186 -39.62 -19.89 10.84
CA THR A 186 -40.71 -18.92 10.91
C THR A 186 -40.33 -17.58 10.29
N THR A 187 -39.21 -17.47 9.56
CA THR A 187 -39.10 -16.38 8.58
C THR A 187 -40.22 -16.62 7.58
N SER A 188 -41.21 -15.73 7.57
CA SER A 188 -42.33 -15.90 6.64
C SER A 188 -41.76 -15.88 5.23
N ALA A 189 -42.34 -16.64 4.30
CA ALA A 189 -41.86 -16.66 2.92
C ALA A 189 -41.75 -15.23 2.33
N SER A 190 -42.64 -14.34 2.77
CA SER A 190 -42.61 -12.90 2.46
C SER A 190 -41.38 -12.16 2.98
N ASP A 191 -40.90 -12.48 4.18
CA ASP A 191 -39.69 -11.85 4.74
C ASP A 191 -38.43 -12.35 4.04
N LEU A 192 -38.41 -13.64 3.63
CA LEU A 192 -37.33 -14.19 2.83
C LEU A 192 -37.30 -13.59 1.42
N GLU A 193 -38.45 -13.38 0.79
CA GLU A 193 -38.54 -12.68 -0.50
C GLU A 193 -38.05 -11.24 -0.38
N ALA A 194 -38.41 -10.52 0.69
CA ALA A 194 -37.92 -9.17 0.95
C ALA A 194 -36.40 -9.14 1.14
N LEU A 195 -35.84 -10.07 1.92
CA LEU A 195 -34.40 -10.22 2.12
C LEU A 195 -33.67 -10.64 0.84
N LEU A 196 -34.27 -11.48 0.01
CA LEU A 196 -33.70 -11.86 -1.29
C LEU A 196 -33.70 -10.68 -2.27
N LEU A 197 -34.73 -9.84 -2.28
CA LEU A 197 -34.76 -8.61 -3.07
C LEU A 197 -33.72 -7.59 -2.57
N GLU A 198 -33.56 -7.45 -1.25
CA GLU A 198 -32.54 -6.57 -0.67
C GLU A 198 -31.12 -7.07 -0.99
N SER A 199 -30.90 -8.39 -0.89
CA SER A 199 -29.59 -9.02 -1.17
C SER A 199 -29.32 -9.28 -2.66
N GLU A 200 -30.27 -9.03 -3.56
CA GLU A 200 -30.12 -9.28 -5.00
C GLU A 200 -28.94 -8.49 -5.59
N ALA A 201 -28.80 -7.23 -5.18
CA ALA A 201 -27.70 -6.37 -5.62
C ALA A 201 -26.34 -6.90 -5.14
N ASP A 202 -26.28 -7.35 -3.89
CA ASP A 202 -25.07 -7.90 -3.27
C ASP A 202 -24.68 -9.24 -3.90
N ILE A 203 -25.65 -10.12 -4.18
CA ILE A 203 -25.43 -11.41 -4.86
C ILE A 203 -24.90 -11.16 -6.27
N ARG A 204 -25.44 -10.19 -7.01
CA ARG A 204 -24.92 -9.81 -8.33
C ARG A 204 -23.52 -9.22 -8.27
N ALA A 205 -23.23 -8.40 -7.26
CA ALA A 205 -21.89 -7.87 -7.05
C ALA A 205 -20.90 -9.01 -6.78
N ALA A 206 -21.24 -9.92 -5.86
CA ALA A 206 -20.43 -11.09 -5.56
C ALA A 206 -20.21 -11.99 -6.79
N ASP A 207 -21.22 -12.19 -7.65
CA ASP A 207 -21.03 -12.95 -8.89
C ASP A 207 -20.06 -12.27 -9.87
N ARG A 208 -20.11 -10.93 -9.97
CA ARG A 208 -19.11 -10.18 -10.76
C ARG A 208 -17.70 -10.34 -10.18
N ASP A 209 -17.56 -10.22 -8.87
CA ASP A 209 -16.27 -10.36 -8.19
C ASP A 209 -15.71 -11.78 -8.34
N LEU A 210 -16.56 -12.81 -8.24
CA LEU A 210 -16.14 -14.20 -8.45
C LEU A 210 -15.70 -14.45 -9.89
N ARG A 211 -16.35 -13.82 -10.88
CA ARG A 211 -15.89 -13.88 -12.28
C ARG A 211 -14.56 -13.16 -12.46
N GLU A 212 -14.37 -11.99 -11.84
CA GLU A 212 -13.09 -11.28 -11.88
C GLU A 212 -11.97 -12.09 -11.22
N ILE A 213 -12.23 -12.73 -10.08
CA ILE A 213 -11.29 -13.64 -9.44
C ILE A 213 -10.95 -14.82 -10.37
N GLY A 214 -11.94 -15.40 -11.04
CA GLY A 214 -11.73 -16.45 -12.04
C GLY A 214 -10.88 -15.97 -13.23
N ASP A 215 -11.10 -14.75 -13.70
CA ASP A 215 -10.28 -14.13 -14.74
C ASP A 215 -8.83 -13.92 -14.27
N LEU A 216 -8.63 -13.44 -13.03
CA LEU A 216 -7.30 -13.27 -12.42
C LEU A 216 -6.59 -14.61 -12.18
N GLU A 217 -7.34 -15.65 -11.83
CA GLU A 217 -6.84 -17.03 -11.74
C GLU A 217 -6.38 -17.55 -13.11
N SER A 218 -7.19 -17.36 -14.15
CA SER A 218 -6.85 -17.78 -15.52
C SER A 218 -5.61 -17.07 -16.07
N ARG A 219 -5.38 -15.82 -15.64
CA ARG A 219 -4.17 -15.04 -15.95
C ARG A 219 -2.95 -15.49 -15.13
N GLY A 220 -3.14 -16.40 -14.17
CA GLY A 220 -2.10 -16.89 -13.30
C GLY A 220 -1.55 -15.78 -12.40
N VAL A 221 -2.42 -14.89 -11.91
CA VAL A 221 -2.05 -13.81 -10.97
C VAL A 221 -2.12 -14.29 -9.52
N LEU A 222 -2.86 -15.37 -9.25
CA LEU A 222 -2.95 -15.95 -7.90
C LEU A 222 -1.59 -16.47 -7.38
N ASN A 223 -1.46 -16.50 -6.06
CA ASN A 223 -0.22 -16.79 -5.31
C ASN A 223 0.85 -15.69 -5.49
N ALA A 224 1.89 -15.96 -6.28
CA ALA A 224 2.97 -15.02 -6.59
C ALA A 224 3.07 -14.76 -8.11
N GLY A 225 2.03 -15.15 -8.85
CA GLY A 225 2.01 -15.16 -10.30
C GLY A 225 3.21 -15.85 -10.93
N LYS A 226 3.98 -15.11 -11.74
CA LYS A 226 5.19 -15.61 -12.40
C LYS A 226 6.47 -15.47 -11.57
N LEU A 227 6.39 -14.99 -10.32
CA LEU A 227 7.56 -14.79 -9.47
C LEU A 227 8.47 -16.03 -9.32
N PRO A 228 7.97 -17.27 -9.12
CA PRO A 228 8.86 -18.44 -9.05
C PRO A 228 9.61 -18.72 -10.35
N SER A 229 9.09 -18.26 -11.51
CA SER A 229 9.81 -18.38 -12.79
C SER A 229 10.99 -17.41 -12.91
N HIS A 230 11.06 -16.40 -12.02
CA HIS A 230 12.14 -15.40 -11.99
C HIS A 230 13.19 -15.65 -10.90
N GLU A 231 13.00 -16.64 -10.03
CA GLU A 231 14.02 -17.12 -9.09
C GLU A 231 15.39 -17.41 -9.76
N PRO A 232 15.48 -18.07 -10.95
CA PRO A 232 16.77 -18.27 -11.61
C PRO A 232 17.40 -16.98 -12.16
N LEU A 233 16.66 -15.87 -12.21
CA LEU A 233 17.15 -14.57 -12.67
C LEU A 233 17.87 -13.80 -11.55
N GLN A 234 17.65 -14.16 -10.30
CA GLN A 234 18.27 -13.54 -9.14
C GLN A 234 19.80 -13.45 -9.23
N PRO A 235 20.56 -14.52 -9.53
CA PRO A 235 22.02 -14.41 -9.63
C PRO A 235 22.48 -13.47 -10.75
N ARG A 236 21.68 -13.32 -11.81
CA ARG A 236 22.00 -12.38 -12.89
C ARG A 236 21.77 -10.93 -12.46
N VAL A 237 20.73 -10.67 -11.68
CA VAL A 237 20.48 -9.34 -11.09
C VAL A 237 21.57 -9.01 -10.10
N ASP A 238 21.96 -9.94 -9.23
CA ASP A 238 23.03 -9.73 -8.26
C ASP A 238 24.37 -9.46 -8.95
N ALA A 239 24.69 -10.20 -10.01
CA ALA A 239 25.87 -9.94 -10.83
C ALA A 239 25.84 -8.57 -11.51
N LEU A 240 24.67 -8.14 -12.00
CA LEU A 240 24.49 -6.82 -12.61
C LEU A 240 24.66 -5.69 -11.57
N VAL A 241 24.09 -5.86 -10.39
CA VAL A 241 24.24 -4.92 -9.27
C VAL A 241 25.70 -4.82 -8.86
N GLN A 242 26.41 -5.95 -8.73
CA GLN A 242 27.82 -5.95 -8.41
C GLN A 242 28.66 -5.23 -9.48
N ALA A 243 28.43 -5.53 -10.76
CA ALA A 243 29.12 -4.85 -11.86
C ALA A 243 28.87 -3.34 -11.83
N HIS A 244 27.64 -2.91 -11.55
CA HIS A 244 27.30 -1.49 -11.42
C HIS A 244 28.04 -0.80 -10.27
N LEU A 245 28.15 -1.46 -9.11
CA LEU A 245 28.92 -0.92 -7.97
C LEU A 245 30.40 -0.79 -8.29
N GLU A 246 30.98 -1.76 -9.00
CA GLU A 246 32.37 -1.68 -9.47
C GLU A 246 32.57 -0.53 -10.47
N ASP A 247 31.59 -0.28 -11.33
CA ASP A 247 31.64 0.82 -12.29
C ASP A 247 31.47 2.19 -11.63
N LEU A 248 30.63 2.33 -10.59
CA LEU A 248 30.56 3.55 -9.78
C LEU A 248 31.90 3.87 -9.12
N ALA A 249 32.58 2.88 -8.53
CA ALA A 249 33.89 3.09 -7.94
C ALA A 249 34.94 3.55 -8.97
N LYS A 250 34.88 3.02 -10.20
CA LYS A 250 35.75 3.50 -11.30
C LYS A 250 35.39 4.93 -11.69
N PHE A 251 34.11 5.26 -11.76
CA PHE A 251 33.63 6.60 -12.08
C PHE A 251 34.12 7.62 -11.07
N ASP A 252 34.00 7.34 -9.77
CA ASP A 252 34.50 8.21 -8.70
C ASP A 252 36.01 8.48 -8.85
N SER A 253 36.80 7.44 -9.15
CA SER A 253 38.25 7.60 -9.36
C SER A 253 38.59 8.44 -10.59
N LEU A 254 37.76 8.37 -11.65
CA LEU A 254 37.93 9.18 -12.85
C LEU A 254 37.52 10.62 -12.60
N GLU A 255 36.44 10.83 -11.85
CA GLU A 255 35.97 12.16 -11.46
C GLU A 255 37.03 12.87 -10.60
N GLU A 256 37.62 12.19 -9.62
CA GLU A 256 38.73 12.74 -8.83
C GLU A 256 39.91 13.13 -9.72
N ARG A 257 40.28 12.26 -10.68
CA ARG A 257 41.39 12.53 -11.61
C ARG A 257 41.11 13.72 -12.53
N ILE A 258 39.89 13.81 -13.05
CA ILE A 258 39.47 14.92 -13.92
C ILE A 258 39.41 16.22 -13.11
N GLY A 259 38.85 16.18 -11.90
CA GLY A 259 38.83 17.31 -10.98
C GLY A 259 40.24 17.82 -10.66
N GLY A 260 41.18 16.92 -10.41
CA GLY A 260 42.59 17.25 -10.23
C GLY A 260 43.21 17.93 -11.47
N LEU A 261 43.00 17.36 -12.66
CA LEU A 261 43.52 17.93 -13.91
C LEU A 261 42.95 19.34 -14.19
N ILE A 262 41.66 19.55 -13.92
CA ILE A 262 41.03 20.86 -14.08
C ILE A 262 41.59 21.87 -13.08
N SER A 263 41.84 21.44 -11.84
CA SER A 263 42.46 22.29 -10.81
C SER A 263 43.88 22.71 -11.19
N ASP A 264 44.70 21.77 -11.65
CA ASP A 264 46.07 22.02 -12.10
C ASP A 264 46.09 22.96 -13.31
N TYR A 265 45.19 22.75 -14.28
CA TYR A 265 45.05 23.63 -15.45
C TYR A 265 44.64 25.05 -15.03
N SER A 266 43.66 25.19 -14.13
CA SER A 266 43.22 26.48 -13.61
C SER A 266 44.37 27.21 -12.90
N SER A 267 45.15 26.50 -12.08
CA SER A 267 46.35 27.03 -11.43
C SER A 267 47.40 27.49 -12.45
N HIS A 268 47.64 26.71 -13.50
CA HIS A 268 48.58 27.06 -14.57
C HIS A 268 48.13 28.31 -15.34
N VAL A 269 46.84 28.41 -15.68
CA VAL A 269 46.27 29.58 -16.35
C VAL A 269 46.36 30.82 -15.45
N ASN A 270 46.08 30.68 -14.16
CA ASN A 270 46.25 31.78 -13.20
C ASN A 270 47.71 32.23 -13.13
N GLY A 271 48.67 31.30 -13.03
CA GLY A 271 50.10 31.61 -13.04
C GLY A 271 50.58 32.28 -14.33
N LEU A 272 50.09 31.84 -15.50
CA LEU A 272 50.36 32.51 -16.78
C LEU A 272 49.79 33.93 -16.81
N SER A 273 48.57 34.11 -16.30
CA SER A 273 47.92 35.42 -16.23
C SER A 273 48.70 36.39 -15.31
N GLU A 274 49.15 35.91 -14.16
CA GLU A 274 50.03 36.67 -13.25
C GLU A 274 51.36 37.05 -13.92
N LEU A 275 51.98 36.12 -14.67
CA LEU A 275 53.21 36.39 -15.40
C LEU A 275 53.01 37.45 -16.49
N PHE A 276 51.91 37.40 -17.24
CA PHE A 276 51.58 38.41 -18.24
C PHE A 276 51.39 39.80 -17.61
N VAL A 277 50.69 39.88 -16.48
CA VAL A 277 50.53 41.14 -15.74
C VAL A 277 51.89 41.67 -15.24
N ALA A 278 52.75 40.79 -14.71
CA ALA A 278 54.08 41.18 -14.27
C ALA A 278 54.95 41.69 -15.43
N TRP A 279 54.85 41.06 -16.60
CA TRP A 279 55.55 41.50 -17.81
C TRP A 279 55.04 42.84 -18.32
N ASP A 280 53.72 43.06 -18.35
CA ASP A 280 53.14 44.34 -18.76
C ASP A 280 53.61 45.49 -17.86
N ILE A 281 53.63 45.27 -16.54
CA ILE A 281 54.16 46.25 -15.58
C ILE A 281 55.65 46.52 -15.82
N ALA A 282 56.47 45.48 -16.02
CA ALA A 282 57.90 45.62 -16.27
C ALA A 282 58.18 46.36 -17.59
N LEU A 283 57.42 46.06 -18.65
CA LEU A 283 57.50 46.75 -19.93
C LEU A 283 57.13 48.23 -19.76
N GLY A 284 56.02 48.53 -19.08
CA GLY A 284 55.60 49.90 -18.80
C GLY A 284 56.62 50.69 -17.98
N GLN A 285 57.32 50.06 -17.03
CA GLN A 285 58.43 50.68 -16.30
C GLN A 285 59.63 50.97 -17.19
N ALA A 286 59.99 50.03 -18.09
CA ALA A 286 61.07 50.22 -19.05
C ALA A 286 60.75 51.36 -20.03
N GLU A 287 59.54 51.41 -20.56
CA GLU A 287 59.05 52.51 -21.42
C GLU A 287 59.07 53.86 -20.68
N ALA A 288 58.61 53.89 -19.44
CA ALA A 288 58.68 55.10 -18.60
C ALA A 288 60.13 55.56 -18.35
N ALA A 289 61.08 54.62 -18.21
CA ALA A 289 62.50 54.95 -18.09
C ALA A 289 63.07 55.51 -19.40
N VAL A 290 62.76 54.88 -20.55
CA VAL A 290 63.18 55.35 -21.88
C VAL A 290 62.65 56.76 -22.16
N THR A 291 61.36 57.01 -21.93
CA THR A 291 60.75 58.34 -22.14
C THR A 291 61.36 59.41 -21.24
N LYS A 292 61.77 59.08 -20.00
CA LYS A 292 62.52 60.00 -19.13
C LYS A 292 63.89 60.35 -19.71
N ILE A 293 64.64 59.34 -20.19
CA ILE A 293 65.96 59.54 -20.82
C ILE A 293 65.83 60.37 -22.10
N GLU A 294 64.82 60.10 -22.93
CA GLU A 294 64.56 60.87 -24.16
C GLU A 294 64.20 62.32 -23.87
N LYS A 295 63.33 62.59 -22.88
CA LYS A 295 63.00 63.95 -22.43
C LYS A 295 64.22 64.68 -21.90
N ALA A 296 65.05 64.02 -21.08
CA ALA A 296 66.30 64.60 -20.58
C ALA A 296 67.27 64.93 -21.73
N ARG A 297 67.42 64.03 -22.71
CA ARG A 297 68.25 64.24 -23.90
C ARG A 297 67.73 65.40 -24.75
N LYS A 298 66.42 65.54 -24.92
CA LYS A 298 65.81 66.65 -25.67
C LYS A 298 66.08 67.99 -25.00
N ARG A 299 65.89 68.09 -23.68
CA ARG A 299 66.21 69.30 -22.90
C ARG A 299 67.70 69.66 -22.98
N ALA A 300 68.60 68.68 -22.87
CA ALA A 300 70.03 68.92 -22.99
C ALA A 300 70.43 69.48 -24.36
N LYS A 301 69.79 69.00 -25.45
CA LYS A 301 69.99 69.55 -26.79
C LYS A 301 69.48 71.00 -26.89
N GLU A 302 68.30 71.27 -26.35
CA GLU A 302 67.72 72.63 -26.32
C GLU A 302 68.66 73.61 -25.58
N THR A 303 69.22 73.22 -24.43
CA THR A 303 70.19 74.06 -23.69
C THR A 303 71.58 74.17 -24.32
N SER A 304 71.93 73.31 -25.28
CA SER A 304 73.25 73.33 -25.94
C SER A 304 73.32 74.23 -27.17
N PHE A 305 72.18 74.80 -27.59
CA PHE A 305 72.07 75.65 -28.78
C PHE A 305 71.94 77.15 -28.45
N ASP A 306 71.83 77.50 -27.16
CA ASP A 306 72.02 78.87 -26.63
C ASP A 306 73.48 79.08 -26.20
#